data_AF-A0A8T6QKC8-F1
#
_entry.id   AF-A0A8T6QKC8-F1
#
_cell.length_a   1.000
_cell.length_b   1.000
_cell.length_c   1.000
_cell.angle_alpha   90.00
_cell.angle_beta   90.00
_cell.angle_gamma   90.00
#
_symmetry.space_group_name_H-M   'P 1'
#
loop_
_entity.id
_entity.type
_entity.pdbx_description
1 polymer ?
#
loop_
_entity_poly.entity_id
_entity_poly.type
_entity_poly.pdbx_seq_one_letter_code
_entity_poly.pdbx_strand_id
1 'polypeptide(L)'
;MRQTLCDGYLVIFALAQAVILLMLTPLFTGISRQIRARMHSRRGPGIWQDYRDIHKLFKRQEVAPTSSGLMFRLMPWVLISSMLVLAMALPLFIT
;
A
#
# COMPACT_ATOMS: atom_id res chain seq x y z
N MET A 1 -34.72 1.64 4.86
CA MET A 1 -34.33 1.74 3.43
C MET A 1 -33.35 2.89 3.15
N ARG A 2 -33.55 4.11 3.69
CA ARG A 2 -32.58 5.21 3.54
C ARG A 2 -31.25 4.97 4.28
N GLN A 3 -31.30 4.37 5.47
CA GLN A 3 -30.13 4.04 6.29
C GLN A 3 -29.17 3.07 5.56
N THR A 4 -29.70 1.98 5.01
CA THR A 4 -28.92 0.95 4.30
C THR A 4 -28.25 1.46 3.03
N LEU A 5 -28.84 2.47 2.35
CA LEU A 5 -28.18 3.12 1.21
C LEU A 5 -27.00 3.98 1.69
N CYS A 6 -27.18 4.78 2.75
CA CYS A 6 -26.10 5.61 3.31
C CYS A 6 -24.91 4.74 3.77
N ASP A 7 -25.17 3.62 4.43
CA ASP A 7 -24.14 2.67 4.86
C ASP A 7 -23.38 2.09 3.65
N GLY A 8 -24.09 1.77 2.56
CA GLY A 8 -23.49 1.30 1.31
C GLY A 8 -22.55 2.33 0.67
N TYR A 9 -22.97 3.60 0.59
CA TYR A 9 -22.12 4.66 0.04
C TYR A 9 -20.85 4.88 0.88
N LEU A 10 -20.98 4.87 2.22
CA LEU A 10 -19.83 5.03 3.11
C LEU A 10 -18.79 3.93 2.92
N VAL A 11 -19.21 2.68 2.75
CA VAL A 11 -18.29 1.56 2.48
C VAL A 11 -17.60 1.73 1.12
N ILE A 12 -18.33 2.15 0.09
CA ILE A 12 -17.74 2.41 -1.23
C ILE A 12 -16.71 3.56 -1.15
N PHE A 13 -17.04 4.64 -0.45
CA PHE A 13 -16.09 5.75 -0.23
C PHE A 13 -14.87 5.32 0.58
N ALA A 14 -15.04 4.50 1.63
CA ALA A 14 -13.93 3.98 2.42
C ALA A 14 -13.01 3.06 1.60
N LEU A 15 -13.59 2.19 0.75
CA LEU A 15 -12.82 1.35 -0.17
C LEU A 15 -12.07 2.18 -1.21
N ALA A 16 -12.73 3.17 -1.82
CA ALA A 16 -12.10 4.08 -2.78
C ALA A 16 -10.95 4.86 -2.13
N GLN A 17 -11.15 5.40 -0.92
CA GLN A 17 -10.11 6.04 -0.12
C GLN A 17 -8.92 5.10 0.10
N ALA A 18 -9.17 3.87 0.57
CA ALA A 18 -8.11 2.91 0.87
C ALA A 18 -7.26 2.58 -0.36
N VAL A 19 -7.88 2.41 -1.53
CA VAL A 19 -7.19 2.18 -2.81
C VAL A 19 -6.35 3.40 -3.22
N ILE A 20 -6.91 4.60 -3.10
CA ILE A 20 -6.19 5.85 -3.40
C ILE A 20 -4.97 5.98 -2.49
N LEU A 21 -5.10 5.74 -1.19
CA LEU A 21 -3.99 5.80 -0.23
C LEU A 21 -2.91 4.77 -0.57
N LEU A 22 -3.30 3.55 -0.93
CA LEU A 22 -2.36 2.49 -1.32
C LEU A 22 -1.54 2.91 -2.55
N MET A 23 -2.17 3.55 -3.54
CA MET A 23 -1.46 4.09 -4.70
C MET A 23 -0.62 5.34 -4.36
N LEU A 24 -1.07 6.20 -3.46
CA LEU A 24 -0.38 7.44 -3.11
C LEU A 24 0.86 7.18 -2.24
N THR A 25 0.84 6.11 -1.44
CA THR A 25 1.94 5.70 -0.55
C THR A 25 3.30 5.58 -1.27
N PRO A 26 3.46 4.78 -2.35
CA PRO A 26 4.74 4.66 -3.06
C PRO A 26 5.22 5.97 -3.69
N LEU A 27 4.32 6.90 -4.02
CA LEU A 27 4.71 8.24 -4.49
C LEU A 27 5.41 9.02 -3.38
N PHE A 28 4.83 9.05 -2.19
CA PHE A 28 5.43 9.71 -1.02
C PHE A 28 6.73 9.03 -0.59
N THR A 29 6.79 7.70 -0.63
CA THR A 29 8.02 6.96 -0.38
C THR A 29 9.12 7.37 -1.37
N GLY A 30 8.82 7.43 -2.67
CA GLY A 30 9.78 7.84 -3.70
C GLY A 30 10.30 9.26 -3.49
N ILE A 31 9.41 10.20 -3.16
CA ILE A 31 9.78 11.59 -2.84
C ILE A 31 10.67 11.64 -1.58
N SER A 32 10.30 10.93 -0.51
CA SER A 32 11.08 10.91 0.74
C SER A 32 12.49 10.36 0.53
N ARG A 33 12.64 9.34 -0.33
CA ARG A 33 13.94 8.77 -0.73
C ARG A 33 14.76 9.76 -1.53
N GLN A 34 14.13 10.54 -2.41
CA GLN A 34 14.81 11.57 -3.20
C GLN A 34 15.27 12.74 -2.33
N ILE A 35 14.45 13.19 -1.37
CA ILE A 35 14.81 14.23 -0.40
C ILE A 35 16.02 13.76 0.43
N ARG A 36 15.96 12.54 0.98
CA ARG A 36 17.07 11.94 1.73
C ARG A 36 18.35 11.85 0.92
N ALA A 37 18.26 11.42 -0.35
CA ALA A 37 19.43 11.34 -1.22
C ALA A 37 20.04 12.72 -1.50
N ARG A 38 19.20 13.75 -1.75
CA ARG A 38 19.67 15.14 -1.92
C ARG A 38 20.36 15.68 -0.68
N MET A 39 19.85 15.39 0.52
CA MET A 39 20.51 15.78 1.79
C MET A 39 21.91 15.15 1.93
N HIS A 40 22.09 13.92 1.44
CA HIS A 40 23.39 13.26 1.40
C HIS A 40 24.24 13.63 0.18
N SER A 41 23.90 14.69 -0.57
CA SER A 41 24.58 15.11 -1.81
C SER A 41 24.71 14.00 -2.87
N ARG A 42 23.75 13.06 -2.92
CA ARG A 42 23.69 11.99 -3.93
C ARG A 42 22.48 12.22 -4.84
N ARG A 43 22.60 11.79 -6.10
CA ARG A 43 21.43 11.69 -6.99
C ARG A 43 20.57 10.50 -6.52
N GLY A 44 19.40 10.80 -5.99
CA GLY A 44 18.44 9.81 -5.54
C GLY A 44 17.78 9.03 -6.68
N PRO A 45 17.08 7.93 -6.35
CA PRO A 45 16.24 7.22 -7.29
C PRO A 45 15.14 8.13 -7.85
N GLY A 46 14.64 7.83 -9.06
CA GLY A 46 13.53 8.58 -9.64
C GLY A 46 12.22 8.35 -8.87
N ILE A 47 11.31 9.33 -8.86
CA ILE A 47 10.01 9.24 -8.14
C ILE A 47 9.21 7.99 -8.57
N TRP A 48 9.28 7.64 -9.86
CA TRP A 48 8.62 6.47 -10.45
C TRP A 48 9.34 5.14 -10.21
N GLN A 49 10.48 5.14 -9.50
CA GLN A 49 11.27 3.94 -9.28
C GLN A 49 10.54 2.94 -8.38
N ASP A 50 9.85 3.41 -7.34
CA ASP A 50 9.13 2.54 -6.41
C ASP A 50 8.01 1.75 -7.12
N TYR A 51 7.29 2.37 -8.07
CA TYR A 51 6.31 1.68 -8.92
C TYR A 51 6.94 0.61 -9.82
N ARG A 52 8.10 0.90 -10.41
CA ARG A 52 8.83 -0.07 -11.25
C ARG A 52 9.36 -1.24 -10.42
N ASP A 53 9.82 -0.96 -9.21
CA ASP A 53 10.33 -1.97 -8.29
C ASP A 53 9.20 -2.91 -7.84
N ILE A 54 8.01 -2.38 -7.53
CA ILE A 54 6.81 -3.20 -7.24
C ILE A 54 6.48 -4.12 -8.42
N HIS A 55 6.35 -3.56 -9.63
CA HIS A 55 6.07 -4.36 -10.84
C HIS A 55 7.13 -5.43 -11.10
N LYS A 56 8.39 -5.10 -10.84
CA LYS A 56 9.52 -6.04 -10.97
C LYS A 56 9.43 -7.16 -9.94
N LEU A 57 9.05 -6.87 -8.70
CA LEU A 57 8.90 -7.86 -7.63
C LEU A 57 7.76 -8.83 -7.93
N PHE A 58 6.62 -8.36 -8.42
CA PHE A 58 5.51 -9.23 -8.82
C PHE A 58 5.85 -10.21 -9.95
N LYS A 59 6.83 -9.88 -10.78
CA LYS A 59 7.32 -10.77 -11.85
C LYS A 59 8.36 -11.78 -11.39
N ARG A 60 8.95 -11.61 -10.20
CA ARG A 60 9.95 -12.53 -9.68
C ARG A 60 9.25 -13.76 -9.11
N GLN A 61 9.87 -14.93 -9.32
CA GLN A 61 9.42 -16.16 -8.70
C GLN A 61 9.56 -16.05 -7.18
N GLU A 62 8.54 -16.53 -6.47
CA GLU A 62 8.57 -16.65 -5.03
C GLU A 62 9.52 -17.80 -4.65
N VAL A 63 10.62 -17.47 -3.95
CA VAL A 63 11.57 -18.46 -3.46
C VAL A 63 11.20 -18.81 -2.03
N ALA A 64 10.35 -19.83 -1.87
CA ALA A 64 10.00 -20.37 -0.56
C ALA A 64 10.93 -21.56 -0.21
N PRO A 65 11.58 -21.57 0.98
CA PRO A 65 12.37 -22.71 1.43
C PRO A 65 11.54 -23.99 1.54
N THR A 66 12.13 -25.15 1.30
CA THR A 66 11.44 -26.46 1.38
C THR A 66 10.80 -26.72 2.76
N SER A 67 11.35 -26.11 3.81
CA SER A 67 10.82 -26.16 5.19
C SER A 67 9.88 -25.01 5.54
N SER A 68 9.33 -24.27 4.56
CA SER A 68 8.40 -23.17 4.84
C SER A 68 7.03 -23.71 5.26
N GLY A 69 6.59 -23.38 6.47
CA GLY A 69 5.24 -23.69 6.95
C GLY A 69 4.17 -22.75 6.36
N LEU A 70 2.89 -23.08 6.60
CA LEU A 70 1.73 -22.27 6.19
C LEU A 70 1.84 -20.79 6.60
N MET A 71 2.42 -20.53 7.77
CA MET A 71 2.59 -19.18 8.30
C MET A 71 3.40 -18.28 7.34
N PHE A 72 4.44 -18.83 6.68
CA PHE A 72 5.27 -18.07 5.74
C PHE A 72 4.46 -17.55 4.54
N ARG A 73 3.50 -18.35 4.06
CA ARG A 73 2.63 -17.99 2.93
C ARG A 73 1.50 -17.05 3.33
N LEU A 74 1.02 -17.12 4.58
CA LEU A 74 -0.08 -16.28 5.08
C LEU A 74 0.37 -14.89 5.52
N MET A 75 1.60 -14.73 6.01
CA MET A 75 2.10 -13.46 6.54
C MET A 75 1.92 -12.25 5.59
N PRO A 76 2.23 -12.33 4.28
CA PRO A 76 2.04 -11.20 3.36
C PRO A 76 0.57 -10.75 3.29
N TRP A 77 -0.36 -11.70 3.28
CA TRP A 77 -1.79 -11.42 3.21
C TRP A 77 -2.32 -10.80 4.51
N VAL A 78 -1.85 -11.27 5.67
CA VAL A 78 -2.21 -10.70 6.97
C VAL A 78 -1.74 -9.24 7.05
N LEU A 79 -0.51 -8.94 6.64
CA LEU A 79 0.01 -7.58 6.65
C LEU A 79 -0.79 -6.64 5.72
N ILE A 80 -1.08 -7.06 4.49
CA ILE A 80 -1.88 -6.25 3.56
C ILE A 80 -3.29 -6.01 4.13
N SER A 81 -3.93 -7.04 4.68
CA SER A 81 -5.28 -6.93 5.25
C SER A 81 -5.33 -5.97 6.45
N SER A 82 -4.38 -6.05 7.37
CA SER A 82 -4.31 -5.16 8.54
C SER A 82 -4.12 -3.71 8.15
N MET A 83 -3.23 -3.43 7.19
CA MET A 83 -3.04 -2.07 6.66
C MET A 83 -4.29 -1.54 5.95
N LEU A 84 -5.00 -2.40 5.21
CA LEU A 84 -6.24 -2.03 4.54
C LEU A 84 -7.34 -1.66 5.55
N VAL A 85 -7.51 -2.47 6.61
CA VAL A 85 -8.46 -2.20 7.70
C VAL A 85 -8.14 -0.86 8.37
N LEU A 86 -6.86 -0.59 8.66
CA LEU A 86 -6.44 0.70 9.22
C LEU A 86 -6.74 1.87 8.28
N ALA A 87 -6.49 1.71 6.98
CA ALA A 87 -6.76 2.74 5.98
C ALA A 87 -8.26 3.06 5.83
N MET A 88 -9.13 2.07 6.05
CA MET A 88 -10.59 2.26 6.08
C MET A 88 -11.10 2.84 7.40
N ALA A 89 -10.44 2.53 8.52
CA ALA A 89 -10.84 2.98 9.85
C ALA A 89 -10.57 4.48 10.09
N LEU A 90 -9.56 5.05 9.43
CA LEU A 90 -9.22 6.47 9.56
C LEU A 90 -10.09 7.32 8.62
N PRO A 91 -10.91 8.27 9.12
CA PRO A 91 -11.68 9.17 8.29
C PRO A 91 -10.77 10.29 7.76
N LEU A 92 -10.19 10.12 6.56
CA LEU A 92 -9.30 11.13 5.96
C LEU A 92 -10.02 12.11 5.04
N PHE A 93 -11.15 11.72 4.46
CA PHE A 93 -11.92 12.55 3.52
C PHE A 93 -13.28 13.02 4.04
N ILE A 94 -13.69 12.58 5.24
CA ILE A 94 -15.05 12.79 5.78
C ILE A 94 -15.09 13.68 7.03
N THR A 95 -14.09 14.57 7.20
CA THR A 95 -14.11 15.65 8.22
C THR A 95 -14.85 16.86 7.71
#